data_AF-A0A966V6C2-F1
#
_entry.id   AF-A0A966V6C2-F1
#
_cell.length_a   1.000
_cell.length_b   1.000
_cell.length_c   1.000
_cell.angle_alpha   90.00
_cell.angle_beta   90.00
_cell.angle_gamma   90.00
#
_symmetry.space_group_name_H-M   'P 1'
#
loop_
_entity.id
_entity.type
_entity.pdbx_description
1 polymer ?
#
loop_
_entity_poly.entity_id
_entity_poly.type
_entity_poly.pdbx_seq_one_letter_code
_entity_poly.pdbx_strand_id
1 'polypeptide(L)'
;MLTATLMALAAACLHAGWNLAVKRNVDSGLALWGQFFIAMLGALGALGAWWIIDGRPDFAWQFTLLSGITHLPYSVLLVRAYNSGDFSVSYPIARGGGAVGAAVLGVLLLNDVLSWL
;
A
#
# COMPACT_ATOMS: atom_id res chain seq x y z
N MET A 1 22.88 -1.16 -8.54
CA MET A 1 22.33 -2.30 -7.77
C MET A 1 22.41 -2.07 -6.27
N LEU A 2 23.59 -1.83 -5.67
CA LEU A 2 23.72 -1.63 -4.22
C LEU A 2 22.74 -0.57 -3.63
N THR A 3 22.67 0.64 -4.20
CA THR A 3 21.76 1.69 -3.72
C THR A 3 20.30 1.26 -3.71
N ALA A 4 19.84 0.64 -4.82
CA ALA A 4 18.47 0.14 -4.93
C ALA A 4 18.20 -0.97 -3.91
N THR A 5 19.16 -1.88 -3.68
CA THR A 5 19.06 -2.92 -2.65
C THR A 5 18.94 -2.32 -1.26
N LEU A 6 19.76 -1.32 -0.92
CA LEU A 6 19.70 -0.65 0.38
C LEU A 6 18.36 0.08 0.57
N MET A 7 17.87 0.76 -0.47
CA MET A 7 16.54 1.40 -0.44
C MET A 7 15.41 0.37 -0.24
N ALA A 8 15.47 -0.77 -0.92
CA ALA A 8 14.49 -1.84 -0.78
C ALA A 8 14.50 -2.45 0.63
N LEU A 9 15.68 -2.71 1.20
CA LEU A 9 15.82 -3.22 2.58
C LEU A 9 15.32 -2.21 3.61
N ALA A 10 15.66 -0.93 3.45
CA ALA A 10 15.15 0.13 4.31
C ALA A 10 13.63 0.22 4.26
N ALA A 11 13.05 0.18 3.04
CA ALA A 11 11.61 0.17 2.85
C ALA A 11 10.96 -1.04 3.53
N ALA A 12 11.54 -2.24 3.41
CA ALA A 12 11.04 -3.44 4.06
C ALA A 12 11.01 -3.32 5.60
N CYS A 13 12.10 -2.81 6.20
CA CYS A 13 12.18 -2.56 7.64
C CYS A 13 11.13 -1.54 8.11
N LEU A 14 10.98 -0.42 7.39
CA LEU A 14 9.98 0.60 7.69
C LEU A 14 8.56 0.03 7.57
N HIS A 15 8.29 -0.76 6.52
CA HIS A 15 6.98 -1.37 6.31
C HIS A 15 6.64 -2.34 7.45
N ALA A 16 7.56 -3.24 7.80
CA ALA A 16 7.37 -4.20 8.88
C ALA A 16 7.18 -3.48 10.23
N GLY A 17 8.02 -2.49 10.53
CA GLY A 17 7.94 -1.69 11.76
C GLY A 17 6.61 -0.94 11.87
N TRP A 18 6.17 -0.29 10.80
CA TRP A 18 4.87 0.40 10.77
C TRP A 18 3.70 -0.56 10.98
N ASN A 19 3.68 -1.71 10.30
CA ASN A 19 2.58 -2.68 10.44
C ASN A 19 2.53 -3.28 11.86
N LEU A 20 3.69 -3.50 12.48
CA LEU A 20 3.75 -3.93 13.88
C LEU A 20 3.22 -2.84 14.82
N ALA A 21 3.54 -1.57 14.58
CA ALA A 21 3.03 -0.45 15.36
C ALA A 21 1.49 -0.31 15.25
N VAL A 22 0.93 -0.45 14.04
CA VAL A 22 -0.52 -0.46 13.82
C VAL A 22 -1.19 -1.60 14.58
N LYS A 23 -0.64 -2.82 14.51
CA LYS A 23 -1.21 -3.97 15.23
C LYS A 23 -1.13 -3.83 16.75
N ARG A 24 -0.04 -3.25 17.28
CA ARG A 24 0.14 -3.04 18.72
C ARG A 24 -0.71 -1.89 19.28
N ASN A 25 -1.34 -1.09 18.42
CA ASN A 25 -2.21 -0.03 18.87
C ASN A 25 -3.46 -0.61 19.55
N VAL A 26 -3.96 0.05 20.58
CA VAL A 26 -5.22 -0.30 21.27
C VAL A 26 -6.38 -0.29 20.28
N ASP A 27 -6.36 0.66 19.34
CA ASP A 27 -7.28 0.72 18.22
C ASP A 27 -6.50 0.72 16.90
N SER A 28 -6.24 -0.49 16.39
CA SER A 28 -5.59 -0.71 15.10
C SER A 28 -6.38 -0.15 13.92
N GLY A 29 -7.70 -0.03 14.06
CA GLY A 29 -8.58 0.61 13.09
C GLY A 29 -8.30 2.11 13.03
N LEU A 30 -8.31 2.79 14.17
CA LEU A 30 -7.98 4.21 14.26
C LEU A 30 -6.56 4.49 13.77
N ALA A 31 -5.58 3.65 14.13
CA ALA A 31 -4.21 3.79 13.64
C ALA A 31 -4.13 3.68 12.10
N LEU A 32 -4.84 2.70 11.51
CA LEU A 32 -4.89 2.50 10.06
C LEU A 32 -5.69 3.61 9.34
N TRP A 33 -6.76 4.15 9.93
CA TRP A 33 -7.49 5.27 9.32
C TRP A 33 -6.74 6.59 9.47
N GLY A 34 -6.06 6.79 10.60
CA GLY A 34 -5.23 7.96 10.86
C GLY A 34 -4.13 8.14 9.81
N GLN A 35 -3.47 7.05 9.38
CA GLN A 35 -2.49 7.16 8.27
C GLN A 35 -3.13 7.59 6.95
N PHE A 36 -4.35 7.13 6.62
CA PHE A 36 -5.02 7.55 5.39
C PHE A 36 -5.41 9.01 5.46
N PHE A 37 -5.82 9.48 6.64
CA PHE A 37 -6.10 10.88 6.87
C PHE A 37 -4.83 11.74 6.69
N ILE A 38 -3.70 11.35 7.29
CA ILE A 38 -2.42 12.06 7.14
C ILE A 38 -1.96 12.04 5.68
N ALA A 39 -2.05 10.89 5.01
CA ALA A 39 -1.69 10.75 3.59
C ALA A 39 -2.58 11.63 2.70
N MET A 40 -3.87 11.73 2.99
CA MET A 40 -4.80 12.62 2.30
C MET A 40 -4.38 14.08 2.45
N LEU A 41 -4.04 14.55 3.66
CA LEU A 41 -3.56 15.92 3.88
C LEU A 41 -2.28 16.21 3.08
N GLY A 42 -1.32 15.27 3.10
CA GLY A 42 -0.10 15.38 2.30
C GLY A 42 -0.38 15.43 0.79
N ALA A 43 -1.27 14.56 0.31
CA ALA A 43 -1.66 14.51 -1.10
C ALA A 43 -2.38 15.79 -1.55
N LEU A 44 -3.28 16.34 -0.71
CA LEU A 44 -3.95 17.61 -0.99
C LEU A 44 -2.95 18.77 -1.04
N GLY A 45 -1.97 18.80 -0.13
CA GLY A 45 -0.90 19.79 -0.15
C GLY A 45 -0.06 19.71 -1.42
N ALA A 46 0.35 18.49 -1.82
CA ALA A 46 1.11 18.26 -3.04
C ALA A 46 0.31 18.64 -4.31
N LEU A 47 -0.97 18.28 -4.36
CA LEU A 47 -1.86 18.62 -5.49
C LEU A 47 -2.08 20.14 -5.58
N GLY A 48 -2.25 20.82 -4.45
CA GLY A 48 -2.37 22.28 -4.40
C GLY A 48 -1.09 22.98 -4.85
N ALA A 49 0.07 22.51 -4.39
CA ALA A 49 1.37 23.03 -4.83
C ALA A 49 1.58 22.83 -6.33
N TRP A 50 1.27 21.64 -6.85
CA TRP A 50 1.32 21.37 -8.29
C TRP A 50 0.40 22.33 -9.06
N TRP A 51 -0.86 22.49 -8.62
CA TRP A 51 -1.78 23.40 -9.29
C TRP A 51 -1.21 24.81 -9.42
N ILE A 52 -0.65 25.34 -8.33
CA ILE A 52 -0.08 26.69 -8.28
C ILE A 52 1.12 26.83 -9.24
N ILE A 53 1.97 25.81 -9.33
CA ILE A 53 3.23 25.86 -10.08
C ILE A 53 3.02 25.59 -11.58
N ASP A 54 2.28 24.54 -11.93
CA ASP A 54 2.16 24.04 -13.31
C ASP A 54 0.72 24.11 -13.87
N GLY A 55 -0.22 24.69 -13.12
CA GLY A 55 -1.62 24.76 -13.51
C GLY A 55 -2.41 23.49 -13.21
N ARG A 56 -3.65 23.40 -13.72
CA ARG A 56 -4.57 22.31 -13.37
C ARG A 56 -3.93 20.94 -13.67
N PRO A 57 -3.75 20.06 -12.67
CA PRO A 57 -3.13 18.76 -12.88
C PRO A 57 -3.93 17.92 -13.87
N ASP A 58 -3.29 17.46 -14.95
CA ASP A 58 -3.86 16.45 -15.84
C ASP A 58 -3.61 15.05 -15.24
N PHE A 59 -4.41 14.75 -14.21
CA PHE A 59 -4.24 13.55 -13.41
C PHE A 59 -5.11 12.41 -13.92
N ALA A 60 -4.60 11.18 -13.85
CA ALA A 60 -5.30 9.99 -14.31
C ALA A 60 -6.35 9.53 -13.27
N TRP A 61 -7.35 10.39 -13.02
CA TRP A 61 -8.36 10.26 -11.97
C TRP A 61 -9.07 8.91 -11.97
N GLN A 62 -9.28 8.33 -13.16
CA GLN A 62 -9.89 7.00 -13.31
C GLN A 62 -9.06 5.91 -12.59
N PHE A 63 -7.74 5.89 -12.79
CA PHE A 63 -6.86 4.92 -12.13
C PHE A 63 -6.71 5.21 -10.64
N THR A 64 -6.75 6.49 -10.23
CA THR A 64 -6.73 6.87 -8.82
C THR A 64 -7.95 6.35 -8.08
N LEU A 65 -9.14 6.55 -8.65
CA LEU A 65 -10.39 6.07 -8.08
C LEU A 65 -10.40 4.53 -8.03
N LEU A 66 -9.96 3.86 -9.10
CA LEU A 66 -9.85 2.40 -9.14
C LEU A 66 -8.89 1.87 -8.06
N SER A 67 -7.74 2.53 -7.87
CA SER A 67 -6.79 2.20 -6.82
C SER A 67 -7.39 2.37 -5.42
N GLY A 68 -8.12 3.46 -5.17
CA GLY A 68 -8.79 3.71 -3.90
C GLY A 68 -9.88 2.69 -3.59
N ILE A 69 -10.74 2.38 -4.58
CA ILE A 69 -11.83 1.40 -4.46
C ILE A 69 -11.28 0.00 -4.15
N THR A 70 -10.14 -0.38 -4.72
CA THR A 70 -9.51 -1.67 -4.45
C THR A 70 -8.75 -1.70 -3.11
N HIS A 71 -8.15 -0.58 -2.70
CA HIS A 71 -7.42 -0.48 -1.42
C HIS A 71 -8.33 -0.46 -0.19
N LEU A 72 -9.52 0.13 -0.28
CA LEU A 72 -10.48 0.20 0.83
C LEU A 72 -10.83 -1.18 1.42
N PRO A 73 -11.37 -2.14 0.63
CA PRO A 73 -11.71 -3.46 1.16
C PRO A 73 -10.47 -4.21 1.66
N TYR A 74 -9.33 -4.10 0.96
CA TYR A 74 -8.06 -4.68 1.42
C TYR A 74 -7.68 -4.17 2.82
N SER A 75 -7.76 -2.86 3.04
CA SER A 75 -7.38 -2.24 4.30
C SER A 75 -8.31 -2.64 5.45
N VAL A 76 -9.62 -2.73 5.19
CA VAL A 76 -10.60 -3.20 6.18
C VAL A 76 -10.34 -4.66 6.57
N LEU A 77 -10.10 -5.53 5.58
CA LEU A 77 -9.78 -6.93 5.82
C LEU A 77 -8.45 -7.11 6.55
N LEU A 78 -7.48 -6.24 6.28
CA LEU A 78 -6.17 -6.25 6.94
C LEU A 78 -6.29 -5.96 8.44
N VAL A 79 -7.05 -4.94 8.84
CA VAL A 79 -7.29 -4.63 10.27
C VAL A 79 -7.97 -5.82 10.94
N ARG A 80 -8.98 -6.41 10.30
CA ARG A 80 -9.65 -7.60 10.83
C ARG A 80 -8.67 -8.74 11.05
N ALA A 81 -7.82 -9.04 10.08
CA ALA A 81 -6.80 -10.09 10.19
C ALA A 81 -5.77 -9.82 11.30
N TYR A 82 -5.37 -8.56 11.49
CA TYR A 82 -4.43 -8.20 12.56
C TYR A 82 -5.03 -8.31 13.96
N ASN A 83 -6.34 -8.08 14.08
CA ASN A 83 -7.06 -8.18 15.35
C ASN A 83 -7.47 -9.61 15.69
N SER A 84 -7.70 -10.48 14.70
CA SER A 84 -8.16 -11.85 14.93
C SER A 84 -7.08 -12.93 14.85
N GLY A 85 -5.92 -12.65 14.23
CA GLY A 85 -4.87 -13.63 13.99
C GLY A 85 -3.48 -13.21 14.46
N ASP A 86 -2.56 -14.18 14.53
CA ASP A 86 -1.15 -13.94 14.87
C ASP A 86 -0.43 -13.15 13.79
N PHE A 87 0.39 -12.18 14.20
CA PHE A 87 1.07 -11.29 13.25
C PHE A 87 2.01 -12.05 12.33
N SER A 88 2.73 -13.03 12.89
CA SER A 88 3.67 -13.90 12.17
C SER A 88 3.01 -14.73 11.08
N VAL A 89 1.68 -14.88 11.09
CA VAL A 89 0.90 -15.61 10.07
C VAL A 89 0.16 -14.62 9.17
N SER A 90 -0.57 -13.67 9.75
CA SER A 90 -1.40 -12.73 9.00
C SER A 90 -0.56 -11.81 8.09
N TYR A 91 0.63 -11.38 8.56
CA TYR A 91 1.47 -10.45 7.81
C TYR A 91 2.09 -11.10 6.56
N PRO A 92 2.74 -12.28 6.63
CA PRO A 92 3.24 -12.95 5.43
C PRO A 92 2.13 -13.32 4.43
N ILE A 93 0.95 -13.73 4.90
CA ILE A 93 -0.17 -14.05 3.99
C ILE A 93 -0.66 -12.79 3.28
N ALA A 94 -0.91 -11.71 4.01
CA ALA A 94 -1.41 -10.46 3.42
C ALA A 94 -0.42 -9.88 2.40
N ARG A 95 0.88 -9.94 2.68
CA ARG A 95 1.94 -9.38 1.80
C ARG A 95 2.35 -10.32 0.68
N GLY A 96 2.50 -11.61 0.97
CA GLY A 96 2.84 -12.63 -0.03
C GLY A 96 1.69 -12.86 -1.02
N GLY A 97 0.45 -12.90 -0.53
CA GLY A 97 -0.74 -13.05 -1.37
C GLY A 97 -0.92 -11.90 -2.36
N GLY A 98 -0.59 -10.66 -1.97
CA GLY A 98 -0.59 -9.51 -2.87
C GLY A 98 0.41 -9.66 -4.02
N ALA A 99 1.64 -10.10 -3.74
CA ALA A 99 2.66 -10.32 -4.77
C ALA A 99 2.27 -11.46 -5.73
N VAL A 100 1.77 -12.58 -5.20
CA VAL A 100 1.26 -13.70 -6.01
C VAL A 100 0.08 -13.25 -6.88
N GLY A 101 -0.88 -12.53 -6.30
CA GLY A 101 -2.03 -12.00 -7.01
C GLY A 101 -1.63 -11.04 -8.13
N ALA A 102 -0.66 -10.15 -7.87
CA ALA A 102 -0.13 -9.25 -8.88
C ALA A 102 0.52 -10.01 -10.04
N ALA A 103 1.34 -11.03 -9.76
CA ALA A 103 1.95 -11.85 -10.80
C ALA A 103 0.90 -12.58 -11.66
N VAL A 104 -0.10 -13.19 -11.03
CA VAL A 104 -1.19 -13.89 -11.74
C VAL A 104 -2.00 -12.92 -12.59
N LEU A 105 -2.40 -11.77 -12.04
CA LEU A 105 -3.18 -10.77 -12.78
C LEU A 105 -2.36 -10.13 -13.91
N GLY A 106 -1.04 -9.95 -13.74
CA GLY A 106 -0.14 -9.50 -14.79
C GLY A 106 -0.15 -10.42 -16.01
N VAL A 107 -0.04 -11.74 -15.77
CA VAL A 107 -0.13 -12.74 -16.85
C VAL A 107 -1.50 -12.70 -17.53
N LEU A 108 -2.58 -12.66 -16.76
CA LEU A 108 -3.94 -12.76 -17.29
C LEU A 108 -4.45 -11.49 -17.99
N LEU A 109 -4.06 -10.30 -17.51
CA LEU A 109 -4.62 -9.03 -17.95
C LEU A 109 -3.64 -8.19 -18.77
N LEU A 110 -2.33 -8.30 -18.51
CA LEU A 110 -1.29 -7.49 -19.16
C LEU A 110 -0.46 -8.29 -20.18
N ASN A 111 -0.69 -9.61 -20.30
CA ASN A 111 0.14 -10.54 -21.08
C ASN A 111 1.60 -10.58 -20.60
N ASP A 112 1.82 -10.41 -19.30
CA ASP A 112 3.16 -10.57 -18.73
C ASP A 112 3.67 -12.00 -18.90
N VAL A 113 4.95 -12.15 -19.20
CA VAL A 113 5.63 -13.45 -19.28
C VAL A 113 6.45 -13.64 -18.01
N LEU A 114 6.12 -14.66 -17.23
CA LEU A 114 6.94 -15.07 -16.10
C LEU A 114 8.14 -15.88 -16.62
N SER A 115 9.31 -15.23 -16.65
CA SER A 115 10.56 -15.93 -16.92
C SER A 115 11.05 -16.64 -15.67
N TRP A 116 11.66 -17.81 -15.86
CA TRP A 116 12.29 -18.59 -14.78
C TRP A 116 13.67 -18.04 -14.36
N LEU A 117 14.12 -16.97 -15.03
CA LEU A 117 15.44 -16.31 -14.95
C LEU A 117 15.26 -14.80 -15.09
#